data_AF-A0A3P6UVH1-F1
#
_entry.id   AF-A0A3P6UVH1-F1
#
_cell.length_a   1.000
_cell.length_b   1.000
_cell.length_c   1.000
_cell.angle_alpha   90.00
_cell.angle_beta   90.00
_cell.angle_gamma   90.00
#
_symmetry.space_group_name_H-M   'P 1'
#
loop_
_entity.id
_entity.type
_entity.pdbx_description
1 polymer ?
#
loop_
_entity_poly.entity_id
_entity_poly.type
_entity_poly.pdbx_seq_one_letter_code
_entity_poly.pdbx_strand_id
1 'polypeptide(L)'
;MNLTWLVLLIAFGGCLGKSTKKKPEELDLPTVIDATGLRLCAQNCLTDLFTKAAELITLENPVENFKHLCSIYNNASICVAEREECYGGIIFDIAFEGLDELCNERQEELEPHVECLERDVENELQVCDKSCHFRGTLEMVSKKKSVSKMPKGIEDHQRMMEEVAPVCTSIGCMTACIAYRLNKNCGEPSGSIIV
;
A
#
# COMPACT_ATOMS: atom_id res chain seq x y z
N MET A 1 0.84 44.93 -43.25
CA MET A 1 -0.24 43.92 -43.16
C MET A 1 0.29 42.64 -43.80
N ASN A 2 0.46 41.49 -43.17
CA ASN A 2 0.58 41.09 -41.77
C ASN A 2 1.55 39.90 -41.77
N LEU A 3 2.65 40.05 -41.03
CA LEU A 3 3.78 39.13 -40.96
C LEU A 3 3.61 38.22 -39.73
N THR A 4 2.42 37.61 -39.58
CA THR A 4 2.00 36.92 -38.34
C THR A 4 1.31 35.57 -38.59
N TRP A 5 1.61 34.88 -39.70
CA TRP A 5 1.03 33.55 -39.96
C TRP A 5 2.04 32.41 -40.16
N LEU A 6 3.35 32.69 -40.11
CA LEU A 6 4.41 31.67 -40.16
C LEU A 6 4.97 31.26 -38.78
N VAL A 7 4.43 31.81 -37.68
CA VAL A 7 4.81 31.43 -36.31
C VAL A 7 3.93 30.29 -35.75
N LEU A 8 2.83 29.93 -36.43
CA LEU A 8 1.91 28.87 -35.96
C LEU A 8 2.22 27.46 -36.48
N LEU A 9 3.21 27.28 -37.36
CA LEU A 9 3.60 25.95 -37.89
C LEU A 9 4.88 25.39 -37.27
N ILE A 10 5.49 26.07 -36.30
CA ILE A 10 6.58 25.53 -35.46
C ILE A 10 6.07 25.12 -34.06
N ALA A 11 4.80 25.39 -33.74
CA ALA A 11 4.17 24.96 -32.47
C ALA A 11 3.63 23.51 -32.47
N PHE A 12 3.60 22.84 -33.63
CA PHE A 12 3.01 21.49 -33.79
C PHE A 12 3.96 20.39 -34.28
N GLY A 13 5.27 20.62 -34.27
CA GLY A 13 6.24 19.64 -34.77
C GLY A 13 7.57 19.70 -34.03
N GLY A 14 7.59 19.22 -32.78
CA GLY A 14 8.84 19.29 -32.00
C GLY A 14 8.82 18.66 -30.61
N CYS A 15 7.93 17.72 -30.33
CA CYS A 15 8.11 16.76 -29.24
C CYS A 15 7.40 15.47 -29.64
N LEU A 16 8.00 14.73 -30.59
CA LEU A 16 7.98 13.27 -30.49
C LEU A 16 8.75 12.92 -29.21
N GLY A 17 8.11 13.17 -28.07
CA GLY A 17 8.50 12.62 -26.80
C GLY A 17 8.48 11.12 -27.01
N LYS A 18 9.66 10.52 -26.99
CA LYS A 18 9.81 9.08 -26.81
C LYS A 18 8.78 8.71 -25.74
N SER A 19 7.85 7.84 -26.10
CA SER A 19 6.96 7.20 -25.13
C SER A 19 7.87 6.32 -24.29
N THR A 20 8.59 6.92 -23.34
CA THR A 20 9.19 6.19 -22.24
C THR A 20 7.99 5.65 -21.50
N LYS A 21 7.73 4.35 -21.68
CA LYS A 21 6.98 3.57 -20.69
C LYS A 21 7.55 4.00 -19.34
N LYS A 22 6.85 4.84 -18.60
CA LYS A 22 7.22 5.15 -17.22
C LYS A 22 7.16 3.79 -16.53
N LYS A 23 8.34 3.28 -16.15
CA LYS A 23 8.40 2.22 -15.14
C LYS A 23 7.54 2.70 -13.97
N PRO A 24 6.75 1.83 -13.33
CA PRO A 24 6.11 2.18 -12.06
C PRO A 24 7.22 2.70 -11.14
N GLU A 25 7.11 3.97 -10.75
CA GLU A 25 8.09 4.64 -9.88
C GLU A 25 7.87 4.12 -8.45
N GLU A 26 8.98 3.72 -7.82
CA GLU A 26 9.04 2.85 -6.65
C GLU A 26 8.79 3.63 -5.34
N LEU A 27 8.04 3.04 -4.40
CA LEU A 27 7.79 3.58 -3.07
C LEU A 27 9.09 3.62 -2.24
N ASP A 28 9.49 4.80 -1.74
CA ASP A 28 10.67 4.95 -0.86
C ASP A 28 10.36 4.53 0.59
N LEU A 29 10.22 3.22 0.76
CA LEU A 29 9.90 2.56 2.02
C LEU A 29 10.91 2.87 3.16
N PRO A 30 12.23 2.93 2.93
CA PRO A 30 13.20 3.33 3.96
C PRO A 30 12.92 4.70 4.57
N THR A 31 12.53 5.70 3.76
CA THR A 31 12.21 7.05 4.25
C THR A 31 10.98 7.06 5.14
N VAL A 32 9.96 6.25 4.83
CA VAL A 32 8.74 6.11 5.64
C VAL A 32 9.04 5.45 6.99
N ILE A 33 9.83 4.37 6.98
CA ILE A 33 10.25 3.66 8.20
C ILE A 33 11.10 4.55 9.12
N ASP A 34 12.01 5.33 8.55
CA ASP A 34 12.87 6.22 9.33
C ASP A 34 12.08 7.33 10.05
N ALA A 35 10.91 7.71 9.52
CA ALA A 35 10.05 8.75 10.09
C ALA A 35 9.23 8.27 11.30
N THR A 36 8.96 6.97 11.42
CA THR A 36 8.15 6.41 12.53
C THR A 36 8.91 6.24 13.84
N GLY A 37 10.24 6.42 13.82
CA GLY A 37 11.10 6.17 14.98
C GLY A 37 11.34 4.68 15.29
N LEU A 38 10.76 3.76 14.50
CA LEU A 38 10.86 2.31 14.68
C LEU A 38 12.11 1.71 14.03
N ARG A 39 13.10 2.50 13.64
CA ARG A 39 14.19 2.11 12.73
C ARG A 39 14.86 0.78 13.09
N LEU A 40 15.22 0.56 14.36
CA LEU A 40 15.90 -0.66 14.81
C LEU A 40 14.97 -1.88 14.81
N CYS A 41 13.75 -1.73 15.30
CA CYS A 41 12.73 -2.77 15.28
C CYS A 41 12.34 -3.13 13.83
N ALA A 42 12.12 -2.12 13.00
CA ALA A 42 11.75 -2.26 11.61
C ALA A 42 12.81 -3.01 10.80
N GLN A 43 14.09 -2.65 10.97
CA GLN A 43 15.19 -3.34 10.28
C GLN A 43 15.31 -4.81 10.71
N ASN A 44 15.15 -5.10 12.00
CA ASN A 44 15.40 -6.43 12.54
C ASN A 44 14.21 -7.40 12.42
N CYS A 45 12.98 -6.89 12.48
CA CYS A 45 11.77 -7.73 12.56
C CYS A 45 10.78 -7.50 11.42
N LEU A 46 10.73 -6.30 10.82
CA LEU A 46 9.63 -5.93 9.90
C LEU A 46 10.08 -5.84 8.44
N THR A 47 11.37 -6.00 8.13
CA THR A 47 11.91 -5.85 6.77
C THR A 47 11.19 -6.71 5.74
N ASP A 48 11.00 -8.00 6.03
CA ASP A 48 10.33 -8.93 5.11
C ASP A 48 8.85 -8.58 4.97
N LEU A 49 8.19 -8.19 6.08
CA LEU A 49 6.78 -7.79 6.08
C LEU A 49 6.56 -6.53 5.24
N PHE A 50 7.43 -5.52 5.37
CA PHE A 50 7.34 -4.31 4.57
C PHE A 50 7.68 -4.54 3.10
N THR A 51 8.63 -5.43 2.81
CA THR A 51 8.93 -5.84 1.42
C THR A 51 7.70 -6.50 0.80
N LYS A 52 7.06 -7.43 1.52
CA LYS A 52 5.85 -8.08 1.05
C LYS A 52 4.68 -7.12 0.89
N ALA A 53 4.53 -6.17 1.81
CA ALA A 53 3.53 -5.10 1.70
C ALA A 53 3.78 -4.22 0.45
N ALA A 54 5.04 -3.88 0.15
CA ALA A 54 5.39 -3.12 -1.05
C ALA A 54 5.04 -3.88 -2.34
N GLU A 55 5.25 -5.20 -2.37
CA GLU A 55 4.82 -6.06 -3.47
C GLU A 55 3.30 -6.09 -3.60
N LEU A 56 2.55 -6.20 -2.50
CA LEU A 56 1.08 -6.17 -2.52
C LEU A 56 0.54 -4.82 -3.01
N ILE A 57 1.22 -3.71 -2.71
CA ILE A 57 0.86 -2.37 -3.21
C ILE A 57 0.94 -2.27 -4.73
N THR A 58 1.73 -3.12 -5.41
CA THR A 58 1.75 -3.15 -6.88
C THR A 58 0.41 -3.59 -7.47
N LEU A 59 -0.37 -4.35 -6.69
CA LEU A 59 -1.62 -5.02 -7.07
C LEU A 59 -1.43 -6.09 -8.17
N GLU A 60 -0.20 -6.52 -8.44
CA GLU A 60 0.10 -7.57 -9.41
C GLU A 60 0.25 -8.92 -8.69
N ASN A 61 -0.30 -10.00 -9.26
CA ASN A 61 -0.28 -11.35 -8.70
C ASN A 61 -0.56 -11.42 -7.18
N PRO A 62 -1.62 -10.74 -6.69
CA PRO A 62 -1.93 -10.62 -5.26
C PRO A 62 -1.99 -11.96 -4.54
N VAL A 63 -2.61 -13.00 -5.12
CA VAL A 63 -2.67 -14.32 -4.45
C VAL A 63 -1.30 -14.94 -4.23
N GLU A 64 -0.42 -14.88 -5.23
CA GLU A 64 0.96 -15.34 -5.07
C GLU A 64 1.68 -14.53 -3.98
N ASN A 65 1.40 -13.23 -3.91
CA ASN A 65 1.93 -12.37 -2.86
C ASN A 65 1.31 -12.65 -1.47
N PHE A 66 0.10 -13.19 -1.40
CA PHE A 66 -0.53 -13.58 -0.13
C PHE A 66 -0.01 -14.91 0.42
N LYS A 67 0.45 -15.85 -0.43
CA LYS A 67 0.89 -17.20 0.00
C LYS A 67 1.90 -17.20 1.14
N HIS A 68 2.78 -16.22 1.17
CA HIS A 68 3.82 -16.12 2.19
C HIS A 68 3.52 -15.06 3.26
N LEU A 69 2.45 -14.27 3.10
CA LEU A 69 2.17 -13.13 3.96
C LEU A 69 1.95 -13.58 5.40
N CYS A 70 1.14 -14.61 5.64
CA CYS A 70 0.87 -15.09 7.00
C CYS A 70 2.10 -15.67 7.69
N SER A 71 2.98 -16.36 6.95
CA SER A 71 4.24 -16.85 7.51
C SER A 71 5.18 -15.69 7.87
N ILE A 72 5.27 -14.68 7.00
CA ILE A 72 6.08 -13.47 7.23
C ILE A 72 5.53 -12.68 8.43
N TYR A 73 4.22 -12.49 8.50
CA TYR A 73 3.54 -11.84 9.62
C TYR A 73 3.80 -12.56 10.94
N ASN A 74 3.60 -13.88 11.00
CA ASN A 74 3.81 -14.65 12.22
C ASN A 74 5.27 -14.59 12.70
N ASN A 75 6.24 -14.66 11.78
CA ASN A 75 7.66 -14.49 12.13
C ASN A 75 7.98 -13.08 12.65
N ALA A 76 7.39 -12.05 12.03
CA ALA A 76 7.54 -10.66 12.47
C ALA A 76 6.93 -10.45 13.85
N SER A 77 5.73 -10.98 14.10
CA SER A 77 5.02 -10.92 15.38
C SER A 77 5.85 -11.54 16.52
N ILE A 78 6.39 -12.75 16.31
CA ILE A 78 7.30 -13.39 17.27
C ILE A 78 8.55 -12.53 17.53
N CYS A 79 9.19 -12.02 16.47
CA CYS A 79 10.39 -11.19 16.60
C CYS A 79 10.12 -9.90 17.39
N VAL A 80 8.98 -9.25 17.16
CA VAL A 80 8.55 -8.04 17.87
C VAL A 80 8.28 -8.35 19.35
N ALA A 81 7.61 -9.46 19.65
CA ALA A 81 7.30 -9.88 21.01
C ALA A 81 8.55 -10.19 21.86
N GLU A 82 9.61 -10.70 21.23
CA GLU A 82 10.85 -11.10 21.92
C GLU A 82 11.85 -9.95 22.16
N ARG A 83 11.64 -8.76 21.56
CA ARG A 83 12.62 -7.67 21.59
C ARG A 83 12.13 -6.43 22.34
N GLU A 84 12.82 -6.10 23.42
CA GLU A 84 12.57 -4.87 24.22
C GLU A 84 12.72 -3.57 23.40
N GLU A 85 13.54 -3.59 22.35
CA GLU A 85 13.79 -2.46 21.45
C GLU A 85 12.59 -2.15 20.54
N CYS A 86 11.67 -3.10 20.36
CA CYS A 86 10.40 -2.90 19.71
C CYS A 86 9.41 -2.28 20.72
N TYR A 87 9.53 -0.97 20.92
CA TYR A 87 8.61 -0.21 21.76
C TYR A 87 7.18 -0.33 21.22
N GLY A 88 6.39 -1.21 21.84
CA GLY A 88 4.95 -1.28 21.69
C GLY A 88 4.48 -2.46 20.82
N GLY A 89 4.52 -3.67 21.38
CA GLY A 89 3.68 -4.78 20.89
C GLY A 89 2.25 -4.31 20.63
N ILE A 90 1.69 -3.47 21.51
CA ILE A 90 0.38 -2.82 21.32
C ILE A 90 0.26 -2.05 19.99
N ILE A 91 1.28 -1.30 19.55
CA ILE A 91 1.23 -0.57 18.27
C ILE A 91 1.32 -1.54 17.10
N PHE A 92 2.12 -2.59 17.21
CA PHE A 92 2.19 -3.65 16.22
C PHE A 92 0.85 -4.39 16.12
N ASP A 93 0.30 -4.82 17.26
CA ASP A 93 -0.98 -5.52 17.37
C ASP A 93 -2.10 -4.69 16.73
N ILE A 94 -2.20 -3.40 17.05
CA ILE A 94 -3.19 -2.50 16.44
C ILE A 94 -2.95 -2.31 14.93
N ALA A 95 -1.70 -2.12 14.51
CA ALA A 95 -1.38 -1.86 13.11
C ALA A 95 -1.62 -3.08 12.21
N PHE A 96 -1.52 -4.28 12.77
CA PHE A 96 -1.62 -5.54 12.04
C PHE A 96 -2.78 -6.43 12.49
N GLU A 97 -3.73 -5.90 13.29
CA GLU A 97 -4.91 -6.63 13.78
C GLU A 97 -5.67 -7.34 12.64
N GLY A 98 -5.85 -6.66 11.50
CA GLY A 98 -6.50 -7.27 10.33
C GLY A 98 -5.69 -8.43 9.70
N LEU A 99 -4.35 -8.38 9.75
CA LEU A 99 -3.52 -9.53 9.35
C LEU A 99 -3.57 -10.65 10.39
N ASP A 100 -3.68 -10.30 11.67
CA ASP A 100 -3.84 -11.28 12.74
C ASP A 100 -5.14 -12.07 12.58
N GLU A 101 -6.27 -11.37 12.43
CA GLU A 101 -7.59 -11.98 12.20
C GLU A 101 -7.55 -12.85 10.92
N LEU A 102 -7.03 -12.33 9.82
CA LEU A 102 -6.93 -13.06 8.56
C LEU A 102 -6.10 -14.35 8.70
N CYS A 103 -4.91 -14.24 9.30
CA CYS A 103 -3.92 -15.33 9.30
C CYS A 103 -4.14 -16.36 10.41
N ASN A 104 -4.73 -15.97 11.54
CA ASN A 104 -4.86 -16.82 12.72
C ASN A 104 -6.30 -17.24 12.99
N GLU A 105 -7.31 -16.50 12.52
CA GLU A 105 -8.72 -16.78 12.84
C GLU A 105 -9.54 -17.19 11.62
N ARG A 106 -9.34 -16.55 10.47
CA ARG A 106 -10.31 -16.60 9.34
C ARG A 106 -9.78 -17.15 8.04
N GLN A 107 -8.54 -17.65 8.02
CA GLN A 107 -7.93 -18.20 6.80
C GLN A 107 -8.74 -19.35 6.20
N GLU A 108 -9.27 -20.25 7.04
CA GLU A 108 -10.06 -21.40 6.59
C GLU A 108 -11.38 -20.97 5.91
N GLU A 109 -11.94 -19.81 6.29
CA GLU A 109 -13.15 -19.27 5.67
C GLU A 109 -12.92 -18.81 4.22
N LEU A 110 -11.66 -18.59 3.81
CA LEU A 110 -11.33 -18.24 2.42
C LEU A 110 -11.18 -19.45 1.50
N GLU A 111 -10.99 -20.67 2.04
CA GLU A 111 -10.78 -21.88 1.23
C GLU A 111 -11.85 -22.08 0.14
N PRO A 112 -13.16 -21.91 0.41
CA PRO A 112 -14.20 -22.08 -0.61
C PRO A 112 -14.13 -21.04 -1.74
N HIS A 113 -13.41 -19.94 -1.54
CA HIS A 113 -13.34 -18.81 -2.44
C HIS A 113 -12.01 -18.72 -3.21
N VAL A 114 -11.02 -19.55 -2.89
CA VAL A 114 -9.64 -19.47 -3.43
C VAL A 114 -9.62 -19.45 -4.96
N GLU A 115 -10.34 -20.36 -5.63
CA GLU A 115 -10.36 -20.41 -7.10
C GLU A 115 -10.89 -19.12 -7.74
N CYS A 116 -11.88 -18.48 -7.10
CA CYS A 116 -12.40 -17.20 -7.58
C CYS A 116 -11.41 -16.07 -7.29
N LEU A 117 -10.86 -16.02 -6.09
CA LEU A 117 -9.89 -15.01 -5.68
C LEU A 117 -8.65 -15.04 -6.58
N GLU A 118 -8.11 -16.22 -6.88
CA GLU A 118 -6.98 -16.40 -7.82
C GLU A 118 -7.26 -15.81 -9.20
N ARG A 119 -8.49 -15.88 -9.68
CA ARG A 119 -8.87 -15.38 -11.00
C ARG A 119 -9.20 -13.89 -11.00
N ASP A 120 -9.91 -13.42 -9.99
CA ASP A 120 -10.64 -12.15 -10.06
C ASP A 120 -10.02 -11.05 -9.17
N VAL A 121 -9.26 -11.39 -8.12
CA VAL A 121 -8.83 -10.40 -7.11
C VAL A 121 -7.90 -9.32 -7.66
N GLU A 122 -7.00 -9.65 -8.59
CA GLU A 122 -6.14 -8.66 -9.24
C GLU A 122 -6.95 -7.61 -10.00
N ASN A 123 -7.92 -8.07 -10.80
CA ASN A 123 -8.77 -7.18 -11.59
C ASN A 123 -9.60 -6.27 -10.67
N GLU A 124 -10.17 -6.82 -9.61
CA GLU A 124 -10.97 -6.03 -8.67
C GLU A 124 -10.11 -5.03 -7.87
N LEU A 125 -8.90 -5.41 -7.44
CA LEU A 125 -7.97 -4.49 -6.80
C LEU A 125 -7.60 -3.31 -7.71
N GLN A 126 -7.33 -3.56 -8.99
CA GLN A 126 -7.03 -2.51 -9.96
C GLN A 126 -8.24 -1.59 -10.21
N VAL A 127 -9.46 -2.13 -10.22
CA VAL A 127 -10.70 -1.34 -10.36
C VAL A 127 -10.92 -0.46 -9.13
N CYS A 128 -10.67 -0.99 -7.93
CA CYS A 128 -10.73 -0.23 -6.69
C CYS A 128 -9.66 0.87 -6.66
N ASP A 129 -8.42 0.58 -7.01
CA ASP A 129 -7.34 1.57 -7.06
C ASP A 129 -7.62 2.71 -8.05
N LYS A 130 -8.18 2.40 -9.22
CA LYS A 130 -8.61 3.43 -10.18
C LYS A 130 -9.67 4.38 -9.60
N SER A 131 -10.52 3.89 -8.71
CA SER A 131 -11.61 4.67 -8.09
C SER A 131 -11.15 5.43 -6.84
N CYS A 132 -10.25 4.82 -6.07
CA CYS A 132 -9.78 5.33 -4.77
C CYS A 132 -8.44 6.06 -4.84
N HIS A 133 -7.73 5.98 -5.97
CA HIS A 133 -6.42 6.57 -6.21
C HIS A 133 -5.37 6.17 -5.15
N PHE A 134 -5.37 4.92 -4.71
CA PHE A 134 -4.55 4.47 -3.59
C PHE A 134 -3.06 4.54 -3.86
N ARG A 135 -2.59 3.89 -4.93
CA ARG A 135 -1.16 3.94 -5.30
C ARG A 135 -0.71 5.37 -5.58
N GLY A 136 -1.54 6.15 -6.28
CA GLY A 136 -1.25 7.56 -6.56
C GLY A 136 -1.15 8.42 -5.29
N THR A 137 -1.97 8.12 -4.27
CA THR A 137 -1.94 8.83 -2.99
C THR A 137 -0.70 8.47 -2.19
N LEU A 138 -0.33 7.18 -2.13
CA LEU A 138 0.92 6.72 -1.50
C LEU A 138 2.15 7.34 -2.17
N GLU A 139 2.19 7.37 -3.50
CA GLU A 139 3.26 7.98 -4.28
C GLU A 139 3.36 9.49 -3.98
N MET A 140 2.23 10.20 -3.97
CA MET A 140 2.19 11.62 -3.67
C MET A 140 2.73 11.90 -2.26
N VAL A 141 2.29 11.14 -1.24
CA VAL A 141 2.69 11.36 0.15
C VAL A 141 4.17 11.01 0.37
N SER A 142 4.65 9.90 -0.16
CA SER A 142 6.08 9.52 -0.04
C SER A 142 7.03 10.54 -0.65
N LYS A 143 6.61 11.26 -1.71
CA LYS A 143 7.41 12.31 -2.36
C LYS A 143 7.30 13.68 -1.70
N LYS A 144 6.40 13.88 -0.71
CA LYS A 144 6.27 15.18 -0.04
C LYS A 144 7.52 15.48 0.78
N LYS A 145 8.11 16.66 0.51
CA LYS A 145 9.28 17.16 1.26
C LYS A 145 9.01 17.35 2.76
N SER A 146 7.76 17.51 3.17
CA SER A 146 7.37 17.57 4.57
C SER A 146 7.53 16.23 5.27
N VAL A 147 7.21 15.12 4.60
CA VAL A 147 7.40 13.75 5.12
C VAL A 147 8.89 13.43 5.27
N SER A 148 9.72 13.76 4.28
CA SER A 148 11.17 13.51 4.35
C SER A 148 11.93 14.41 5.34
N LYS A 149 11.28 15.46 5.85
CA LYS A 149 11.83 16.40 6.84
C LYS A 149 11.14 16.31 8.19
N MET A 150 10.25 15.34 8.39
CA MET A 150 9.59 15.18 9.68
C MET A 150 10.64 14.88 10.76
N PRO A 151 10.56 15.55 11.93
CA PRO A 151 11.37 15.18 13.08
C PRO A 151 11.15 13.69 13.37
N LYS A 152 12.25 12.96 13.59
CA LYS A 152 12.17 11.55 13.95
C LYS A 152 11.57 11.44 15.36
N GLY A 153 10.33 10.98 15.48
CA GLY A 153 9.65 10.78 16.77
C GLY A 153 8.22 11.31 16.83
N ILE A 154 7.56 11.06 17.97
CA ILE A 154 6.12 11.28 18.21
C ILE A 154 5.76 12.77 18.43
N GLU A 155 6.75 13.65 18.63
CA GLU A 155 6.54 15.04 19.07
C GLU A 155 5.77 15.93 18.07
N ASP A 156 5.64 15.52 16.80
CA ASP A 156 4.85 16.23 15.78
C ASP A 156 3.75 15.34 15.18
N HIS A 157 3.11 14.51 16.02
CA HIS A 157 2.05 13.57 15.64
C HIS A 157 0.91 14.23 14.85
N GLN A 158 0.51 15.45 15.21
CA GLN A 158 -0.56 16.16 14.52
C GLN A 158 -0.19 16.46 13.06
N ARG A 159 1.04 16.92 12.81
CA ARG A 159 1.53 17.18 11.45
C ARG A 159 1.73 15.89 10.66
N MET A 160 2.17 14.82 11.32
CA MET A 160 2.21 13.48 10.71
C MET A 160 0.82 13.06 10.24
N MET A 161 -0.19 13.17 11.11
CA MET A 161 -1.58 12.84 10.80
C MET A 161 -2.13 13.68 9.63
N GLU A 162 -1.80 14.97 9.56
CA GLU A 162 -2.19 15.83 8.43
C GLU A 162 -1.57 15.36 7.10
N GLU A 163 -0.32 14.90 7.11
CA GLU A 163 0.34 14.44 5.88
C GLU A 163 -0.15 13.07 5.42
N VAL A 164 -0.52 12.18 6.36
CA VAL A 164 -1.02 10.82 6.04
C VAL A 164 -2.54 10.74 5.92
N ALA A 165 -3.30 11.77 6.31
CA ALA A 165 -4.77 11.79 6.19
C ALA A 165 -5.30 11.43 4.78
N PRO A 166 -4.67 11.86 3.67
CA PRO A 166 -5.06 11.41 2.33
C PRO A 166 -4.91 9.89 2.16
N VAL A 167 -3.85 9.29 2.72
CA VAL A 167 -3.61 7.84 2.69
C VAL A 167 -4.72 7.13 3.45
N CYS A 168 -5.06 7.57 4.66
CA CYS A 168 -6.15 6.97 5.45
C CYS A 168 -7.49 7.01 4.71
N THR A 169 -7.81 8.13 4.06
CA THR A 169 -9.03 8.28 3.25
C THR A 169 -9.03 7.30 2.08
N SER A 170 -7.89 7.15 1.42
CA SER A 170 -7.76 6.23 0.28
C SER A 170 -7.80 4.76 0.70
N ILE A 171 -7.20 4.40 1.84
CA ILE A 171 -7.30 3.06 2.45
C ILE A 171 -8.76 2.73 2.73
N GLY A 172 -9.49 3.61 3.43
CA GLY A 172 -10.91 3.38 3.74
C GLY A 172 -11.76 3.17 2.48
N CYS A 173 -11.47 3.90 1.40
CA CYS A 173 -12.11 3.68 0.10
C CYS A 173 -11.75 2.30 -0.49
N MET A 174 -10.46 1.92 -0.47
CA MET A 174 -9.99 0.64 -0.99
C MET A 174 -10.63 -0.53 -0.24
N THR A 175 -10.56 -0.54 1.09
CA THR A 175 -11.17 -1.54 1.97
C THR A 175 -12.65 -1.73 1.65
N ALA A 176 -13.43 -0.64 1.61
CA ALA A 176 -14.85 -0.72 1.29
C ALA A 176 -15.13 -1.23 -0.13
N CYS A 177 -14.32 -0.81 -1.10
CA CYS A 177 -14.46 -1.26 -2.49
C CYS A 177 -14.14 -2.75 -2.63
N ILE A 178 -13.02 -3.22 -2.07
CA ILE A 178 -12.58 -4.61 -2.12
C ILE A 178 -13.61 -5.51 -1.46
N ALA A 179 -14.08 -5.16 -0.26
CA ALA A 179 -15.15 -5.89 0.42
C ALA A 179 -16.36 -6.07 -0.49
N TYR A 180 -16.89 -4.97 -1.03
CA TYR A 180 -18.07 -5.02 -1.89
C TYR A 180 -17.85 -5.84 -3.17
N ARG A 181 -16.74 -5.61 -3.87
CA ARG A 181 -16.46 -6.24 -5.17
C ARG A 181 -16.23 -7.74 -5.03
N LEU A 182 -15.41 -8.15 -4.07
CA LEU A 182 -15.08 -9.56 -3.87
C LEU A 182 -16.27 -10.32 -3.29
N ASN A 183 -17.00 -9.77 -2.32
CA ASN A 183 -18.24 -10.40 -1.85
C ASN A 183 -19.26 -10.59 -2.98
N LYS A 184 -19.35 -9.62 -3.90
CA LYS A 184 -20.26 -9.71 -5.04
C LYS A 184 -19.81 -10.74 -6.08
N ASN A 185 -18.52 -10.82 -6.38
CA ASN A 185 -18.01 -11.62 -7.49
C ASN A 185 -17.59 -13.04 -7.06
N CYS A 186 -17.04 -13.17 -5.85
CA CYS A 186 -16.56 -14.42 -5.27
C CYS A 186 -17.43 -14.96 -4.14
N GLY A 187 -18.49 -14.24 -3.76
CA GLY A 187 -19.42 -14.63 -2.69
C GLY A 187 -18.98 -14.09 -1.34
N GLU A 188 -19.94 -13.82 -0.46
CA GLU A 188 -19.64 -13.55 0.95
C GLU A 188 -19.11 -14.82 1.63
N PRO A 189 -18.13 -14.72 2.55
CA PRO A 189 -17.50 -13.50 3.09
C PRO A 189 -16.15 -13.10 2.43
N SER A 190 -15.85 -13.54 1.20
CA SER A 190 -14.53 -13.41 0.58
C SER A 190 -13.90 -12.01 0.64
N GLY A 191 -14.67 -10.96 0.40
CA GLY A 191 -14.20 -9.58 0.48
C GLY A 191 -14.12 -9.05 1.90
N SER A 192 -15.04 -9.45 2.78
CA SER A 192 -15.08 -8.98 4.17
C SER A 192 -14.01 -9.61 5.07
N ILE A 193 -13.40 -10.73 4.66
CA ILE A 193 -12.26 -11.33 5.37
C ILE A 193 -10.93 -10.70 4.93
N ILE A 194 -10.84 -10.28 3.67
CA ILE A 194 -9.58 -9.77 3.08
C ILE A 194 -9.24 -8.35 3.56
N VAL A 195 -10.20 -7.60 4.10
CA VAL A 195 -10.05 -6.16 4.38
C VAL A 195 -10.24 -5.77 5.83
#